data_AF-A0A9W9GUC6-F1
#
_entry.id   AF-A0A9W9GUC6-F1
#
_cell.length_a   1.000
_cell.length_b   1.000
_cell.length_c   1.000
_cell.angle_alpha   90.00
_cell.angle_beta   90.00
_cell.angle_gamma   90.00
#
_symmetry.space_group_name_H-M   'P 1'
#
loop_
_entity.id
_entity.type
_entity.pdbx_description
1 polymer ?
#
loop_
_entity_poly.entity_id
_entity_poly.type
_entity_poly.pdbx_seq_one_letter_code
_entity_poly.pdbx_strand_id
1 'polypeptide(L)'
;MINPQDRFWSKGQNYRGPSEKPTTETYCNVWDWDQLRMVKVKGTAKLFPPEEDRELSILARFADYLSPEVRAITVDDDGLLTGVSTDLEEDDTLFLAYIPFSLCESLDNCRTIQYSKLQELDRLGPCIELVSYENESRIPQKVVFKFNVLNKPLRMQMAWDELNILKSLPPHPNIIPFDRVVLEDQESRVIGFTTKYIPGGTLANSKIPFRFEWLQQLTQVVDFST
;
A
#
# COMPACT_ATOMS: atom_id res chain seq x y z
N MET A 1 -10.12 -8.46 -3.10
CA MET A 1 -8.87 -9.24 -3.19
C MET A 1 -8.01 -8.52 -4.19
N ILE A 2 -6.76 -8.22 -3.85
CA ILE A 2 -5.85 -7.50 -4.73
C ILE A 2 -5.64 -8.29 -6.04
N ASN A 3 -5.51 -7.58 -7.15
CA ASN A 3 -5.14 -8.20 -8.42
C ASN A 3 -3.79 -8.93 -8.24
N PRO A 4 -3.66 -10.22 -8.61
CA PRO A 4 -2.42 -10.98 -8.43
C PRO A 4 -1.18 -10.31 -9.01
N GLN A 5 -1.32 -9.55 -10.10
CA GLN A 5 -0.22 -8.81 -10.73
C GLN A 5 0.26 -7.61 -9.88
N ASP A 6 -0.61 -7.09 -9.02
CA ASP A 6 -0.35 -5.93 -8.17
C ASP A 6 -0.01 -6.33 -6.73
N ARG A 7 -0.01 -7.63 -6.41
CA ARG A 7 0.19 -8.14 -5.04
C ARG A 7 1.60 -7.87 -4.50
N PHE A 8 2.62 -7.93 -5.34
CA PHE A 8 4.00 -7.84 -4.90
C PHE A 8 4.69 -6.59 -5.43
N TRP A 9 5.55 -5.98 -4.61
CA TRP A 9 6.38 -4.85 -5.00
C TRP A 9 7.80 -5.03 -4.51
N SER A 10 8.80 -4.84 -5.38
CA SER A 10 10.21 -4.99 -5.02
C SER A 10 10.87 -3.65 -4.70
N LYS A 11 11.74 -3.63 -3.68
CA LYS A 11 12.69 -2.53 -3.44
C LYS A 11 13.89 -2.55 -4.41
N GLY A 12 14.02 -3.58 -5.23
CA GLY A 12 15.15 -3.82 -6.12
C GLY A 12 16.20 -4.77 -5.51
N GLN A 13 17.10 -5.23 -6.37
CA GLN A 13 18.16 -6.18 -6.05
C GLN A 13 19.32 -5.50 -5.32
N ASN A 14 19.84 -6.14 -4.27
CA ASN A 14 21.01 -5.70 -3.52
C ASN A 14 22.13 -6.74 -3.66
N TYR A 15 23.22 -6.37 -4.31
CA TYR A 15 24.36 -7.26 -4.59
C TYR A 15 25.47 -7.07 -3.57
N ARG A 16 25.94 -8.16 -2.96
CA ARG A 16 27.13 -8.16 -2.08
C ARG A 16 28.42 -8.34 -2.89
N GLY A 17 28.59 -7.55 -3.94
CA GLY A 17 29.69 -7.64 -4.89
C GLY A 17 29.29 -7.20 -6.30
N PRO A 18 30.17 -7.41 -7.31
CA PRO A 18 29.84 -7.14 -8.71
C PRO A 18 28.65 -7.95 -9.17
N SER A 19 27.65 -7.31 -9.78
CA SER A 19 26.43 -7.97 -10.28
C SER A 19 26.70 -8.84 -11.51
N GLU A 20 27.80 -8.60 -12.22
CA GLU A 20 28.22 -9.39 -13.38
C GLU A 20 28.74 -10.78 -12.99
N LYS A 21 29.11 -10.97 -11.71
CA LYS A 21 29.58 -12.27 -11.21
C LYS A 21 28.37 -13.11 -10.79
N PRO A 22 28.06 -14.23 -11.48
CA PRO A 22 26.83 -14.98 -11.24
C PRO A 22 26.68 -15.52 -9.82
N THR A 23 27.79 -15.80 -9.14
CA THR A 23 27.82 -16.33 -7.77
C THR A 23 27.74 -15.24 -6.70
N THR A 24 27.59 -13.97 -7.06
CA THR A 24 27.48 -12.89 -6.08
C THR A 24 26.20 -13.06 -5.29
N GLU A 25 26.33 -13.12 -3.96
CA GLU A 25 25.17 -13.16 -3.07
C GLU A 25 24.32 -11.91 -3.26
N THR A 26 23.03 -12.13 -3.47
CA THR A 26 22.07 -11.10 -3.80
C THR A 26 20.82 -11.31 -2.98
N TYR A 27 20.20 -10.22 -2.55
CA TYR A 27 18.89 -10.27 -1.92
C TYR A 27 17.99 -9.15 -2.42
N CYS A 28 16.70 -9.43 -2.42
CA CYS A 28 15.64 -8.50 -2.80
C CYS A 28 14.65 -8.41 -1.65
N ASN A 29 14.16 -7.21 -1.41
CA ASN A 29 13.18 -6.94 -0.38
C ASN A 29 11.83 -6.76 -1.07
N VAL A 30 10.93 -7.73 -0.91
CA VAL A 30 9.63 -7.77 -1.60
C VAL A 30 8.50 -7.51 -0.60
N TRP A 31 7.66 -6.52 -0.88
CA TRP A 31 6.44 -6.23 -0.14
C TRP A 31 5.30 -7.10 -0.65
N ASP A 32 4.61 -7.81 0.23
CA ASP A 32 3.35 -8.50 -0.04
C ASP A 32 2.18 -7.64 0.44
N TRP A 33 1.45 -7.05 -0.52
CA TRP A 33 0.28 -6.22 -0.26
C TRP A 33 -0.93 -7.00 0.25
N ASP A 34 -0.94 -8.33 0.18
CA ASP A 34 -2.00 -9.17 0.72
C ASP A 34 -1.74 -9.56 2.19
N GLN A 35 -0.46 -9.63 2.59
CA GLN A 35 -0.07 -9.98 3.96
C GLN A 35 0.47 -8.78 4.77
N LEU A 36 0.58 -7.59 4.15
CA LEU A 36 1.18 -6.36 4.72
C LEU A 36 2.54 -6.58 5.37
N ARG A 37 3.39 -7.37 4.73
CA ARG A 37 4.74 -7.64 5.25
C ARG A 37 5.78 -7.62 4.16
N MET A 38 7.01 -7.35 4.56
CA MET A 38 8.19 -7.55 3.74
C MET A 38 8.72 -8.96 3.90
N VAL A 39 9.07 -9.60 2.79
CA VAL A 39 9.83 -10.85 2.77
C VAL A 39 11.11 -10.62 1.99
N LYS A 40 12.24 -10.94 2.62
CA LYS A 40 13.56 -10.88 2.02
C LYS A 40 13.82 -12.15 1.22
N VAL A 41 14.07 -12.02 -0.07
CA VAL A 41 14.35 -13.14 -0.98
C VAL A 41 15.84 -13.16 -1.27
N LYS A 42 16.55 -14.21 -0.86
CA LYS A 42 18.00 -14.35 -0.99
C LYS A 42 18.37 -15.41 -2.04
N GLY A 43 19.47 -15.18 -2.73
CA GLY A 43 20.06 -16.12 -3.68
C GLY A 43 21.30 -15.52 -4.34
N THR A 44 21.46 -15.73 -5.64
CA THR A 44 22.65 -15.30 -6.39
C THR A 44 22.30 -14.31 -7.50
N ALA A 45 23.29 -13.54 -7.96
CA ALA A 45 23.13 -12.60 -9.08
C ALA A 45 22.73 -13.30 -10.39
N LYS A 46 23.02 -14.60 -10.53
CA LYS A 46 22.55 -15.42 -11.65
C LYS A 46 21.02 -15.49 -11.71
N LEU A 47 20.37 -15.60 -10.55
CA LEU A 47 18.92 -15.69 -10.44
C LEU A 47 18.26 -14.31 -10.46
N PHE A 48 18.93 -13.30 -9.92
CA PHE A 48 18.44 -11.92 -9.86
C PHE A 48 19.30 -11.02 -10.76
N PRO A 49 19.08 -11.03 -12.09
CA PRO A 49 19.78 -10.11 -12.97
C PRO A 49 19.26 -8.68 -12.75
N PRO A 50 20.06 -7.63 -13.01
CA PRO A 50 19.67 -6.23 -12.74
C PRO A 50 18.45 -5.70 -13.50
N GLU A 51 18.06 -6.38 -14.58
CA GLU A 51 17.04 -5.90 -15.52
C GLU A 51 15.67 -6.58 -15.33
N GLU A 52 15.57 -7.58 -14.44
CA GLU A 52 14.33 -8.37 -14.27
C GLU A 52 13.96 -8.54 -12.79
N ASP A 53 12.71 -8.23 -12.45
CA ASP A 53 12.15 -8.40 -11.09
C ASP A 53 11.71 -9.87 -10.84
N ARG A 54 12.64 -10.82 -10.98
CA ARG A 54 12.37 -12.26 -10.83
C ARG A 54 11.91 -12.64 -9.43
N GLU A 55 12.34 -11.90 -8.41
CA GLU A 55 11.97 -12.11 -7.02
C GLU A 55 10.46 -12.09 -6.79
N LEU A 56 9.70 -11.32 -7.58
CA LEU A 56 8.24 -11.24 -7.45
C LEU A 56 7.60 -12.58 -7.81
N SER A 57 8.00 -13.14 -8.95
CA SER A 57 7.52 -14.45 -9.42
C SER A 57 8.00 -15.58 -8.51
N ILE A 58 9.20 -15.44 -7.94
CA ILE A 58 9.74 -16.42 -7.00
C ILE A 58 8.90 -16.44 -5.72
N LEU A 59 8.70 -15.29 -5.09
CA LEU A 59 7.94 -15.20 -3.84
C LEU A 59 6.48 -15.62 -4.04
N ALA A 60 5.87 -15.26 -5.17
CA ALA A 60 4.48 -15.62 -5.48
C ALA A 60 4.19 -17.14 -5.39
N ARG A 61 5.19 -18.00 -5.66
CA ARG A 61 5.03 -19.47 -5.55
C ARG A 61 4.92 -19.97 -4.12
N PHE A 62 5.44 -19.21 -3.16
CA PHE A 62 5.59 -19.65 -1.77
C PHE A 62 4.78 -18.81 -0.78
N ALA A 63 4.45 -17.55 -1.11
CA ALA A 63 3.91 -16.55 -0.18
C ALA A 63 2.73 -17.04 0.66
N ASP A 64 1.79 -17.78 0.06
CA ASP A 64 0.59 -18.30 0.74
C ASP A 64 0.86 -19.49 1.66
N TYR A 65 2.03 -20.11 1.55
CA TYR A 65 2.47 -21.25 2.35
C TYR A 65 3.49 -20.87 3.43
N LEU A 66 4.00 -19.63 3.40
CA LEU A 66 4.97 -19.16 4.39
C LEU A 66 4.26 -18.81 5.71
N SER A 67 4.78 -19.33 6.82
CA SER A 67 4.37 -18.89 8.15
C SER A 67 4.48 -17.35 8.27
N PRO A 68 3.56 -16.68 8.99
CA PRO A 68 3.64 -15.24 9.29
C PRO A 68 4.97 -14.81 9.93
N GLU A 69 5.65 -15.71 10.62
CA GLU A 69 6.93 -15.45 11.31
C GLU A 69 8.13 -15.42 10.36
N VAL A 70 8.01 -15.96 9.14
CA VAL A 70 9.10 -15.97 8.16
C VAL A 70 9.38 -14.55 7.68
N ARG A 71 10.65 -14.14 7.78
CA ARG A 71 11.17 -12.83 7.36
C ARG A 71 12.03 -12.90 6.11
N ALA A 72 12.73 -14.03 5.92
CA ALA A 72 13.49 -14.26 4.70
C ALA A 72 13.33 -15.68 4.17
N ILE A 73 13.46 -15.80 2.85
CA ILE A 73 13.58 -17.07 2.14
C ILE A 73 14.92 -17.09 1.39
N THR A 74 15.52 -18.27 1.30
CA THR A 74 16.69 -18.52 0.45
C THR A 74 16.29 -19.46 -0.67
N VAL A 75 16.70 -19.12 -1.89
CA VAL A 75 16.43 -19.93 -3.08
C VAL A 75 17.73 -20.28 -3.81
N ASP A 76 17.73 -21.43 -4.48
CA ASP A 76 18.81 -21.81 -5.40
C ASP A 76 18.67 -21.16 -6.78
N ASP A 77 19.61 -21.45 -7.69
CA ASP A 77 19.61 -20.91 -9.06
C ASP A 77 18.42 -21.34 -9.93
N ASP A 78 17.67 -22.37 -9.53
CA ASP A 78 16.41 -22.80 -10.17
C ASP A 78 15.19 -22.12 -9.51
N GLY A 79 15.43 -21.28 -8.50
CA GLY A 79 14.43 -20.58 -7.74
C GLY A 79 13.68 -21.50 -6.76
N LEU A 80 14.20 -22.67 -6.42
CA LEU A 80 13.58 -23.55 -5.43
C LEU A 80 13.97 -23.13 -4.02
N LEU A 81 13.02 -23.27 -3.09
CA LEU A 81 13.23 -22.90 -1.69
C LEU A 81 14.23 -23.86 -1.03
N THR A 82 15.35 -23.32 -0.54
CA THR A 82 16.40 -24.08 0.17
C THR A 82 16.45 -23.74 1.66
N GLY A 83 15.86 -22.63 2.08
CA GLY A 83 15.78 -22.26 3.49
C GLY A 83 14.80 -21.14 3.78
N VAL A 84 14.43 -21.03 5.06
CA VAL A 84 13.61 -19.94 5.62
C VAL A 84 14.28 -19.39 6.87
N SER A 85 14.07 -18.11 7.14
CA SER A 85 14.57 -17.41 8.32
C SER A 85 13.43 -16.70 9.03
N THR A 86 13.41 -16.80 10.35
CA THR A 86 12.51 -16.07 11.26
C THR A 86 13.25 -14.99 12.05
N ASP A 87 14.49 -14.69 11.66
CA ASP A 87 15.32 -13.69 12.33
C ASP A 87 14.70 -12.28 12.16
N LEU A 88 14.52 -11.60 13.29
CA LEU A 88 13.91 -10.27 13.35
C LEU A 88 14.80 -9.19 12.74
N GLU A 89 16.12 -9.38 12.72
CA GLU A 89 17.04 -8.46 12.04
C GLU A 89 16.85 -8.48 10.52
N GLU A 90 16.11 -9.45 9.99
CA GLU A 90 15.76 -9.54 8.58
C GLU A 90 14.38 -8.97 8.26
N ASP A 91 13.65 -8.53 9.28
CA ASP A 91 12.35 -7.89 9.11
C ASP A 91 12.51 -6.43 8.68
N ASP A 92 12.47 -6.21 7.37
CA ASP A 92 12.45 -4.88 6.78
C ASP A 92 11.02 -4.29 6.68
N THR A 93 10.02 -4.89 7.34
CA THR A 93 8.64 -4.41 7.37
C THR A 93 8.55 -3.13 8.19
N LEU A 94 8.52 -2.00 7.50
CA LEU A 94 8.31 -0.70 8.13
C LEU A 94 6.85 -0.28 7.92
N PHE A 95 6.08 -0.21 9.01
CA PHE A 95 4.84 0.58 9.01
C PHE A 95 5.19 1.99 9.49
N LEU A 96 5.42 2.89 8.54
CA LEU A 96 5.80 4.25 8.88
C LEU A 96 4.58 5.06 9.31
N ALA A 97 4.53 5.35 10.60
CA ALA A 97 3.68 6.41 11.10
C ALA A 97 4.36 7.77 10.87
N TYR A 98 3.61 8.71 10.29
CA TYR A 98 4.07 10.07 9.97
C TYR A 98 4.26 10.91 11.23
N ILE A 99 4.30 12.22 11.04
CA ILE A 99 4.39 13.23 12.09
C ILE A 99 3.22 13.02 13.08
N PRO A 100 3.48 13.16 14.41
CA PRO A 100 2.42 13.23 15.41
C PRO A 100 1.32 14.20 14.99
N PHE A 101 0.06 13.79 15.12
CA PHE A 101 -1.07 14.63 14.72
C PHE A 101 -1.08 16.00 15.40
N SER A 102 -0.62 16.07 16.65
CA SER A 102 -0.49 17.31 17.43
C SER A 102 0.46 18.35 16.83
N LEU A 103 1.34 17.96 15.92
CA LEU A 103 2.25 18.88 15.21
C LEU A 103 1.74 19.25 13.81
N CYS A 104 0.57 18.74 13.42
CA CYS A 104 0.02 18.88 12.08
C CYS A 104 -1.11 19.92 12.08
N GLU A 105 -0.78 21.20 12.27
CA GLU A 105 -1.77 22.30 12.35
C GLU A 105 -2.74 22.33 11.16
N SER A 106 -2.30 21.89 9.97
CA SER A 106 -3.14 21.83 8.77
C SER A 106 -4.32 20.85 8.92
N LEU A 107 -4.28 19.96 9.91
CA LEU A 107 -5.25 18.88 10.14
C LEU A 107 -6.13 19.09 11.38
N ASP A 108 -5.97 20.18 12.13
CA ASP A 108 -6.66 20.42 13.41
C ASP A 108 -8.20 20.32 13.32
N ASN A 109 -8.77 20.71 12.18
CA ASN A 109 -10.22 20.68 11.94
C ASN A 109 -10.71 19.34 11.35
N CYS A 110 -9.82 18.38 11.11
CA CYS A 110 -10.20 17.09 10.55
C CYS A 110 -10.71 16.16 11.64
N ARG A 111 -11.76 15.40 11.32
CA ARG A 111 -12.16 14.26 12.15
C ARG A 111 -11.07 13.21 12.09
N THR A 112 -10.85 12.54 13.21
CA THR A 112 -9.84 11.48 13.35
C THR A 112 -10.48 10.13 13.68
N ILE A 113 -9.73 9.06 13.44
CA ILE A 113 -10.06 7.71 13.89
C ILE A 113 -8.77 6.95 14.19
N GLN A 114 -8.80 6.12 15.22
CA GLN A 114 -7.69 5.22 15.56
C GLN A 114 -7.69 4.00 14.64
N TYR A 115 -6.52 3.56 14.20
CA TYR A 115 -6.36 2.43 13.29
C TYR A 115 -6.99 1.15 13.84
N SER A 116 -6.85 0.87 15.14
CA SER A 116 -7.48 -0.28 15.80
C SER A 116 -9.02 -0.33 15.70
N LYS A 117 -9.67 0.78 15.35
CA LYS A 117 -11.13 0.85 15.14
C LYS A 117 -11.56 0.52 13.70
N LEU A 118 -10.61 0.38 12.78
CA LEU A 118 -10.86 -0.01 11.40
C LEU A 118 -10.85 -1.53 11.31
N GLN A 119 -11.92 -2.09 10.76
CA GLN A 119 -12.02 -3.50 10.42
C GLN A 119 -11.82 -3.67 8.92
N GLU A 120 -10.80 -4.43 8.53
CA GLU A 120 -10.57 -4.78 7.12
C GLU A 120 -11.75 -5.59 6.57
N LEU A 121 -12.30 -5.15 5.43
CA LEU A 121 -13.36 -5.84 4.68
C LEU A 121 -12.83 -6.43 3.38
N ASP A 122 -11.95 -5.70 2.70
CA ASP A 122 -11.30 -6.14 1.47
C ASP A 122 -10.05 -5.30 1.15
N ARG A 123 -9.26 -5.74 0.18
CA ARG A 123 -8.13 -4.99 -0.39
C ARG A 123 -8.43 -4.61 -1.82
N LEU A 124 -8.41 -3.31 -2.09
CA LEU A 124 -8.75 -2.75 -3.40
C LEU A 124 -7.51 -2.55 -4.28
N GLY A 125 -6.33 -2.45 -3.67
CA GLY A 125 -5.07 -2.29 -4.38
C GLY A 125 -3.91 -2.01 -3.42
N PRO A 126 -2.69 -1.83 -3.95
CA PRO A 126 -1.55 -1.36 -3.17
C PRO A 126 -1.91 -0.09 -2.41
N CYS A 127 -1.61 -0.04 -1.11
CA CYS A 127 -1.91 1.10 -0.23
C CYS A 127 -3.40 1.46 -0.07
N ILE A 128 -4.33 0.61 -0.52
CA ILE A 128 -5.77 0.92 -0.54
C ILE A 128 -6.58 -0.26 0.01
N GLU A 129 -7.11 -0.05 1.20
CA GLU A 129 -7.96 -1.02 1.91
C GLU A 129 -9.42 -0.55 1.92
N LEU A 130 -10.33 -1.50 1.80
CA LEU A 130 -11.73 -1.32 2.10
C LEU A 130 -11.96 -1.71 3.54
N VAL A 131 -12.40 -0.77 4.36
CA VAL A 131 -12.55 -0.98 5.80
C VAL A 131 -13.95 -0.54 6.26
N SER A 132 -14.32 -0.99 7.45
CA SER A 132 -15.48 -0.46 8.17
C SER A 132 -15.12 0.01 9.57
N TYR A 133 -15.88 0.98 10.07
CA TYR A 133 -15.85 1.40 11.46
C TYR A 133 -17.24 1.77 11.95
N GLU A 134 -17.45 1.76 13.27
CA GLU A 134 -18.67 2.31 13.87
C GLU A 134 -18.51 3.81 14.11
N ASN A 135 -19.43 4.62 13.57
CA ASN A 135 -19.43 6.05 13.85
C ASN A 135 -19.90 6.37 15.27
N GLU A 136 -20.00 7.66 15.60
CA GLU A 136 -20.41 8.15 16.92
C GLU A 136 -21.82 7.68 17.32
N SER A 137 -22.66 7.30 16.35
CA SER A 137 -24.02 6.75 16.54
C SER A 137 -24.07 5.22 16.46
N ARG A 138 -22.92 4.54 16.47
CA ARG A 138 -22.78 3.08 16.29
C ARG A 138 -23.34 2.55 14.97
N ILE A 139 -23.34 3.38 13.94
CA ILE A 139 -23.74 2.98 12.59
C ILE A 139 -22.48 2.59 11.83
N PRO A 140 -22.39 1.35 11.32
CA PRO A 140 -21.28 0.93 10.48
C PRO A 140 -21.13 1.82 9.25
N GLN A 141 -19.95 2.39 9.09
CA GLN A 141 -19.54 3.13 7.90
C GLN A 141 -18.59 2.26 7.09
N LYS A 142 -18.77 2.25 5.78
CA LYS A 142 -17.88 1.56 4.84
C LYS A 142 -17.06 2.61 4.09
N VAL A 143 -15.74 2.55 4.23
CA VAL A 143 -14.81 3.58 3.74
C VAL A 143 -13.59 2.95 3.10
N VAL A 144 -12.89 3.74 2.30
CA VAL A 144 -11.61 3.36 1.71
C VAL A 144 -10.52 3.98 2.55
N PHE A 145 -9.65 3.17 3.14
CA PHE A 145 -8.46 3.61 3.85
C PHE A 145 -7.28 3.66 2.87
N LYS A 146 -6.67 4.83 2.76
CA LYS A 146 -5.46 5.09 1.98
C LYS A 146 -4.30 5.37 2.92
N PHE A 147 -3.20 4.68 2.74
CA PHE A 147 -2.00 4.76 3.59
C PHE A 147 -0.72 4.63 2.78
N ASN A 148 0.43 4.80 3.42
CA ASN A 148 1.72 4.59 2.76
C ASN A 148 2.68 3.85 3.70
N VAL A 149 3.15 2.69 3.24
CA VAL A 149 4.14 1.86 3.94
C VAL A 149 5.55 2.02 3.40
N LEU A 150 5.70 2.75 2.28
CA LEU A 150 6.98 2.89 1.61
C LEU A 150 7.77 4.06 2.20
N ASN A 151 8.90 3.73 2.85
CA ASN A 151 9.90 4.69 3.31
C ASN A 151 10.71 5.28 2.13
N LYS A 152 10.02 5.97 1.22
CA LYS A 152 10.63 6.72 0.12
C LYS A 152 10.17 8.18 0.22
N PRO A 153 11.08 9.17 0.35
CA PRO A 153 10.71 10.56 0.56
C PRO A 153 9.63 11.08 -0.40
N LEU A 154 9.76 10.77 -1.70
CA LEU A 154 8.77 11.15 -2.71
C LEU A 154 7.39 10.52 -2.47
N ARG A 155 7.33 9.24 -2.11
CA ARG A 155 6.05 8.55 -1.80
C ARG A 155 5.41 9.11 -0.54
N MET A 156 6.22 9.43 0.46
CA MET A 156 5.76 10.06 1.69
C MET A 156 5.16 11.43 1.42
N GLN A 157 5.84 12.25 0.62
CA GLN A 157 5.36 13.57 0.20
C GLN A 157 4.06 13.47 -0.60
N MET A 158 3.99 12.59 -1.61
CA MET A 158 2.78 12.41 -2.42
C MET A 158 1.55 12.05 -1.58
N ALA A 159 1.69 11.13 -0.62
CA ALA A 159 0.60 10.75 0.27
C ALA A 159 0.19 11.90 1.20
N TRP A 160 1.15 12.71 1.65
CA TRP A 160 0.88 13.90 2.46
C TRP A 160 0.16 14.99 1.65
N ASP A 161 0.59 15.23 0.42
CA ASP A 161 -0.03 16.18 -0.50
C ASP A 161 -1.45 15.74 -0.86
N GLU A 162 -1.67 14.45 -1.15
CA GLU A 162 -3.00 13.90 -1.45
C GLU A 162 -3.98 14.14 -0.28
N LEU A 163 -3.55 13.85 0.95
CA LEU A 163 -4.35 14.11 2.16
C LEU A 163 -4.69 15.59 2.28
N ASN A 164 -3.72 16.48 2.12
CA ASN A 164 -3.92 17.92 2.31
C ASN A 164 -4.75 18.56 1.19
N ILE A 165 -4.62 18.08 -0.05
CA ILE A 165 -5.45 18.50 -1.17
C ILE A 165 -6.88 18.06 -0.91
N LEU A 166 -7.11 16.77 -0.68
CA LEU A 166 -8.47 16.22 -0.59
C LEU A 166 -9.27 16.80 0.57
N LYS A 167 -8.65 17.01 1.75
CA LYS A 167 -9.34 17.64 2.89
C LYS A 167 -9.74 19.10 2.62
N SER A 168 -9.05 19.76 1.70
CA SER A 168 -9.20 21.20 1.45
C SER A 168 -10.07 21.49 0.22
N LEU A 169 -10.42 20.45 -0.57
CA LEU A 169 -11.34 20.59 -1.69
C LEU A 169 -12.75 20.94 -1.16
N PRO A 170 -13.43 21.93 -1.76
CA PRO A 170 -14.82 22.20 -1.41
C PRO A 170 -15.73 21.04 -1.84
N PRO A 171 -16.90 20.87 -1.19
CA PRO A 171 -17.81 19.80 -1.53
C PRO A 171 -18.29 19.87 -2.98
N HIS A 172 -18.15 18.75 -3.71
CA HIS A 172 -18.64 18.61 -5.07
C HIS A 172 -19.25 17.21 -5.27
N PRO A 173 -20.42 17.07 -5.94
CA PRO A 173 -21.11 15.78 -6.06
C PRO A 173 -20.30 14.69 -6.78
N ASN A 174 -19.38 15.09 -7.68
CA ASN A 174 -18.53 14.17 -8.43
C ASN A 174 -17.08 14.08 -7.89
N ILE A 175 -16.78 14.71 -6.75
CA ILE A 175 -15.50 14.54 -6.04
C ILE A 175 -15.75 13.69 -4.81
N ILE A 176 -14.89 12.70 -4.59
CA ILE A 176 -14.98 11.83 -3.43
C ILE A 176 -14.76 12.64 -2.14
N PRO A 177 -15.68 12.60 -1.16
CA PRO A 177 -15.49 13.35 0.06
C PRO A 177 -14.42 12.72 0.95
N PHE A 178 -13.58 13.58 1.52
CA PHE A 178 -12.72 13.25 2.65
C PHE A 178 -13.58 12.82 3.85
N ASP A 179 -13.20 11.74 4.55
CA ASP A 179 -13.91 11.30 5.75
C ASP A 179 -13.16 11.64 7.04
N ARG A 180 -12.02 10.99 7.28
CA ARG A 180 -11.22 11.12 8.52
C ARG A 180 -9.73 10.93 8.29
N VAL A 181 -8.91 11.56 9.12
CA VAL A 181 -7.50 11.21 9.29
C VAL A 181 -7.39 9.94 10.14
N VAL A 182 -6.57 8.99 9.73
CA VAL A 182 -6.31 7.78 10.49
C VAL A 182 -5.03 7.93 11.28
N LEU A 183 -5.11 7.63 12.57
CA LEU A 183 -4.01 7.73 13.53
C LEU A 183 -3.60 6.32 13.98
N GLU A 184 -2.31 6.11 14.22
CA GLU A 184 -1.88 4.93 14.98
C GLU A 184 -2.14 5.10 16.48
N ASP A 185 -2.26 3.96 17.16
CA ASP A 185 -2.83 3.87 18.50
C ASP A 185 -1.92 4.34 19.65
N GLN A 186 -0.60 4.41 19.46
CA GLN A 186 0.38 4.69 20.52
C GLN A 186 0.70 6.19 20.62
N GLU A 187 1.22 6.79 19.56
CA GLU A 187 1.68 8.19 19.55
C GLU A 187 0.73 9.13 18.79
N SER A 188 -0.41 8.62 18.30
CA SER A 188 -1.37 9.37 17.47
C SER A 188 -0.72 10.02 16.26
N ARG A 189 0.26 9.35 15.65
CA ARG A 189 0.86 9.74 14.38
C ARG A 189 -0.09 9.46 13.23
N VAL A 190 -0.08 10.35 12.24
CA VAL A 190 -0.89 10.17 11.04
C VAL A 190 -0.36 8.96 10.27
N ILE A 191 -1.23 8.03 9.86
CA ILE A 191 -0.82 6.89 9.03
C ILE A 191 -1.49 6.89 7.65
N GLY A 192 -2.54 7.71 7.52
CA GLY A 192 -3.29 7.83 6.28
C GLY A 192 -4.61 8.55 6.51
N PHE A 193 -5.54 8.33 5.60
CA PHE A 193 -6.87 8.93 5.65
C PHE A 193 -7.91 8.01 5.03
N THR A 194 -9.17 8.27 5.36
CA THR A 194 -10.32 7.55 4.83
C THR A 194 -11.14 8.43 3.90
N THR A 195 -11.75 7.81 2.90
CA THR A 195 -12.70 8.43 1.98
C THR A 195 -13.96 7.57 1.86
N LYS A 196 -15.06 8.18 1.40
CA LYS A 196 -16.31 7.43 1.19
C LYS A 196 -16.12 6.33 0.13
N TYR A 197 -16.49 5.09 0.45
CA TYR A 197 -16.49 4.03 -0.55
C TYR A 197 -17.57 4.25 -1.62
N ILE A 198 -17.16 4.24 -2.89
CA ILE A 198 -18.06 4.31 -4.05
C ILE A 198 -18.05 2.96 -4.75
N PRO A 199 -19.18 2.23 -4.78
CA PRO A 199 -19.27 0.98 -5.53
C PRO A 199 -19.31 1.26 -7.04
N GLY A 200 -18.88 0.29 -7.85
CA GLY A 200 -18.95 0.37 -9.32
C GLY A 200 -17.61 0.24 -10.04
N GLY A 201 -16.50 0.27 -9.30
CA GLY A 201 -15.16 0.10 -9.85
C GLY A 201 -14.64 1.35 -10.56
N THR A 202 -13.67 1.16 -11.46
CA THR A 202 -12.99 2.26 -12.17
C THR A 202 -13.23 2.17 -13.68
N LEU A 203 -13.00 3.29 -14.39
CA LEU A 203 -13.07 3.35 -15.85
C LEU A 203 -12.00 2.51 -16.57
N ALA A 204 -11.01 1.97 -15.84
CA ALA A 204 -10.02 1.04 -16.39
C ALA A 204 -10.64 -0.32 -16.75
N ASN A 205 -11.83 -0.65 -16.24
CA ASN A 205 -12.53 -1.87 -16.59
C ASN A 205 -13.15 -1.78 -18.00
N SER A 206 -12.41 -2.28 -19.00
CA SER A 206 -12.82 -2.30 -20.41
C SER A 206 -14.10 -3.10 -20.70
N LYS A 207 -14.58 -3.91 -19.74
CA LYS A 207 -15.84 -4.65 -19.89
C LYS A 207 -17.07 -3.76 -19.71
N ILE A 208 -16.92 -2.55 -19.17
CA ILE A 208 -18.02 -1.63 -18.92
C ILE A 208 -18.03 -0.56 -20.03
N PRO A 209 -19.11 -0.48 -20.84
CA PRO A 209 -19.21 0.56 -21.85
C PRO A 209 -19.16 1.96 -21.24
N PHE A 210 -18.28 2.81 -21.77
CA PHE A 210 -18.20 4.20 -21.35
C PHE A 210 -19.47 4.96 -21.73
N ARG A 211 -20.06 5.68 -20.77
CA ARG A 211 -21.30 6.45 -20.96
C ARG A 211 -21.00 7.94 -21.11
N PHE A 212 -21.75 8.61 -21.98
CA PHE A 212 -21.61 10.06 -22.18
C PHE A 212 -21.86 10.87 -20.89
N GLU A 213 -22.77 10.39 -20.03
CA GLU A 213 -23.00 10.97 -18.70
C GLU A 213 -21.73 11.04 -17.86
N TRP A 214 -20.84 10.05 -17.96
CA TRP A 214 -19.57 10.05 -17.22
C TRP A 214 -18.61 11.12 -17.73
N LEU A 215 -18.60 11.37 -19.03
CA LEU A 215 -17.84 12.50 -19.58
C LEU A 215 -18.36 13.81 -19.02
N GLN A 216 -19.68 14.00 -18.97
CA GLN A 216 -20.29 15.20 -18.41
C GLN A 216 -19.94 15.38 -16.91
N GLN A 217 -19.97 14.29 -16.14
CA GLN A 217 -19.59 14.32 -14.72
C GLN A 217 -18.12 14.72 -14.54
N LEU A 218 -17.22 14.20 -15.38
CA LEU A 218 -15.80 14.54 -15.37
C LEU A 218 -15.55 16.00 -15.76
N THR A 219 -16.22 16.51 -16.80
CA THR A 219 -16.06 17.91 -17.22
C THR A 219 -16.61 18.88 -16.18
N GLN A 220 -17.71 18.54 -15.50
CA GLN A 220 -18.23 19.34 -14.39
C GLN A 220 -17.22 19.50 -13.24
N VAL A 221 -16.37 18.50 -12.98
CA VAL A 221 -15.31 18.60 -11.98
C VAL A 221 -14.20 19.55 -12.44
N VAL A 222 -13.84 19.53 -13.72
CA VAL A 222 -12.77 20.39 -14.27
C VAL A 222 -13.23 21.85 -14.37
N ASP A 223 -14.49 22.06 -14.75
CA ASP A 223 -15.12 23.38 -14.84
C ASP A 223 -15.46 23.98 -13.46
N PHE A 224 -15.24 23.22 -12.38
CA PHE A 224 -15.46 23.67 -11.02
C PHE A 224 -14.40 24.72 -10.64
N SER A 225 -14.68 25.98 -10.98
CA SER A 225 -13.91 27.14 -10.54
C SER A 225 -14.22 27.44 -9.08
N THR A 226 -13.19 27.36 -8.23
CA THR A 226 -13.18 27.81 -6.82
C THR A 226 -13.39 29.30 -6.69
#